data_AF-A0A7X7F062-F1
#
_entry.id   AF-A0A7X7F062-F1
#
_cell.length_a   1.000
_cell.length_b   1.000
_cell.length_c   1.000
_cell.angle_alpha   90.00
_cell.angle_beta   90.00
_cell.angle_gamma   90.00
#
_symmetry.space_group_name_H-M   'P 1'
#
loop_
_entity.id
_entity.type
_entity.pdbx_description
1 polymer ?
#
loop_
_entity_poly.entity_id
_entity_poly.type
_entity_poly.pdbx_seq_one_letter_code
_entity_poly.pdbx_strand_id
1 'polypeptide(L)'
;NELYALYRPKISASTGKEIIAGVSAQESWITLTDKWNTVANSIPGRLAGFNTVNTDLDDFLTTKALEGVFLKLEGEELKIRKEVSARVTPLLRQVFGTLDEN
;
A
#
# COMPACT_ATOMS: atom_id res chain seq x y z
N ASN A 1 -8.12 -11.81 1.52
CA ASN A 1 -7.35 -11.45 0.31
C ASN A 1 -5.95 -12.03 0.46
N GLU A 2 -5.57 -13.02 -0.36
CA GLU A 2 -4.32 -13.78 -0.20
C GLU A 2 -3.07 -12.91 -0.35
N LEU A 3 -3.09 -11.95 -1.28
CA LEU A 3 -1.98 -11.02 -1.49
C LEU A 3 -1.77 -10.13 -0.25
N TYR A 4 -2.86 -9.64 0.35
CA TYR A 4 -2.77 -8.89 1.60
C TYR A 4 -2.10 -9.70 2.70
N ALA A 5 -2.55 -10.94 2.91
CA ALA A 5 -1.97 -11.82 3.93
C ALA A 5 -0.48 -12.14 3.65
N LEU A 6 -0.10 -12.25 2.38
CA LEU A 6 1.28 -12.49 1.96
C LEU A 6 2.20 -11.29 2.20
N TYR A 7 1.71 -10.07 1.94
CA TYR A 7 2.52 -8.86 1.95
C TYR A 7 2.49 -8.11 3.28
N ARG A 8 1.41 -8.21 4.07
CA ARG A 8 1.33 -7.54 5.37
C ARG A 8 2.52 -7.85 6.28
N PRO A 9 2.98 -9.12 6.45
CA PRO A 9 4.14 -9.39 7.29
C PRO A 9 5.43 -8.73 6.80
N LYS A 10 5.57 -8.53 5.47
CA LYS A 10 6.74 -7.85 4.89
C LYS A 10 6.68 -6.33 5.15
N ILE A 11 5.50 -5.75 5.08
CA ILE A 11 5.27 -4.34 5.46
C ILE A 11 5.55 -4.16 6.95
N SER A 12 4.99 -5.00 7.82
CA SER A 12 5.24 -4.97 9.27
C SER A 12 6.73 -5.08 9.61
N ALA A 13 7.46 -5.99 8.94
CA ALA A 13 8.90 -6.10 9.13
C ALA A 13 9.66 -4.83 8.69
N SER A 14 9.16 -4.12 7.69
CA SER A 14 9.75 -2.86 7.23
C SER A 14 9.42 -1.68 8.14
N THR A 15 8.18 -1.57 8.61
CA THR A 15 7.70 -0.46 9.46
C THR A 15 8.19 -0.57 10.88
N GLY A 16 8.32 -1.79 11.40
CA GLY A 16 8.88 -2.11 12.71
C GLY A 16 10.41 -2.12 12.75
N LYS A 17 11.09 -1.88 11.62
CA LYS A 17 12.55 -1.76 11.59
C LYS A 17 12.99 -0.49 12.29
N GLU A 18 13.91 -0.62 13.25
CA GLU A 18 14.54 0.52 13.93
C GLU A 18 15.32 1.39 12.93
N ILE A 19 15.13 2.71 13.03
CA ILE A 19 15.78 3.70 12.15
C ILE A 19 16.89 4.43 12.92
N ILE A 20 16.56 5.06 14.05
CA ILE A 20 17.52 5.78 14.92
C ILE A 20 17.13 5.58 16.39
N ALA A 21 18.13 5.32 17.23
CA ALA A 21 17.97 5.22 18.69
C ALA A 21 16.88 4.23 19.14
N GLY A 22 16.73 3.12 18.41
CA GLY A 22 15.73 2.09 18.70
C GLY A 22 14.30 2.47 18.33
N VAL A 23 14.08 3.58 17.59
CA VAL A 23 12.74 4.00 17.17
C VAL A 23 12.48 3.63 15.71
N SER A 24 11.36 2.96 15.48
CA SER A 24 10.83 2.55 14.18
C SER A 24 9.79 3.53 13.63
N ALA A 25 9.39 3.34 12.36
CA ALA A 25 8.30 4.11 11.76
C ALA A 25 6.95 3.80 12.44
N GLN A 26 6.73 2.53 12.80
CA GLN A 26 5.52 2.10 13.50
C GLN A 26 5.38 2.76 14.87
N GLU A 27 6.44 2.77 15.67
CA GLU A 27 6.43 3.41 17.00
C GLU A 27 6.25 4.93 16.91
N SER A 28 6.88 5.55 15.92
CA SER A 28 6.73 6.99 15.66
C SER A 28 5.27 7.35 15.32
N TRP A 29 4.62 6.53 14.48
CA TRP A 29 3.22 6.72 14.11
C TRP A 29 2.30 6.57 15.32
N ILE A 30 2.42 5.48 16.07
CA ILE A 30 1.61 5.22 17.27
C ILE A 30 1.77 6.36 18.28
N THR A 31 3.01 6.74 18.58
CA THR A 31 3.30 7.82 19.53
C THR A 31 2.66 9.14 19.09
N LEU A 32 2.74 9.48 17.80
CA LEU A 32 2.16 10.69 17.25
C LEU A 32 0.63 10.65 17.34
N THR A 33 0.00 9.55 16.90
CA THR A 33 -1.45 9.41 16.90
C THR A 33 -2.04 9.37 18.30
N ASP A 34 -1.35 8.76 19.27
CA ASP A 34 -1.81 8.72 20.66
C ASP A 34 -1.81 10.12 21.31
N LYS A 35 -0.73 10.89 21.07
CA LYS A 35 -0.66 12.28 21.53
C LYS A 35 -1.73 13.13 20.86
N TRP A 36 -1.94 12.96 19.56
CA TRP A 36 -3.00 13.65 18.84
C TRP A 36 -4.38 13.29 19.39
N ASN A 37 -4.66 12.00 19.60
CA ASN A 37 -5.94 11.52 20.10
C ASN A 37 -6.25 12.05 21.50
N THR A 38 -5.23 12.27 22.34
CA THR A 38 -5.38 12.94 23.63
C THR A 38 -5.92 14.37 23.46
N VAL A 39 -5.36 15.12 22.50
CA VAL A 39 -5.83 16.48 22.18
C VAL A 39 -7.22 16.45 21.55
N ALA A 40 -7.45 15.58 20.57
CA ALA A 40 -8.73 15.46 19.87
C ALA A 40 -9.88 15.08 20.81
N ASN A 41 -9.63 14.20 21.78
CA ASN A 41 -10.63 13.78 22.77
C ASN A 41 -10.84 14.79 23.92
N SER A 42 -10.00 15.82 24.05
CA SER A 42 -10.17 16.86 25.06
C SER A 42 -11.47 17.65 24.85
N ILE A 43 -11.98 18.31 25.90
CA ILE A 43 -13.18 19.16 25.78
C ILE A 43 -13.00 20.24 24.70
N PRO A 44 -11.91 21.02 24.68
CA PRO A 44 -11.67 21.99 23.60
C PRO A 44 -11.54 21.32 22.22
N GLY A 45 -10.87 20.17 22.13
CA GLY A 45 -10.70 19.43 20.87
C GLY A 45 -12.03 18.96 20.27
N ARG A 46 -12.92 18.44 21.12
CA ARG A 46 -14.28 18.04 20.71
C ARG A 46 -15.13 19.24 20.31
N LEU A 47 -15.02 20.37 21.03
CA LEU A 47 -15.71 21.61 20.66
C LEU A 47 -15.19 22.20 19.34
N ALA A 48 -13.89 22.02 19.06
CA ALA A 48 -13.25 22.41 17.81
C ALA A 48 -13.49 21.41 16.65
N GLY A 49 -14.20 20.31 16.90
CA GLY A 49 -14.53 19.30 15.87
C GLY A 49 -13.37 18.42 15.44
N PHE A 50 -12.35 18.23 16.29
CA PHE A 50 -11.24 17.33 15.99
C PHE A 50 -11.66 15.86 16.01
N ASN A 51 -11.09 15.08 15.10
CA ASN A 51 -11.32 13.64 14.98
C ASN A 51 -10.08 12.86 15.45
N THR A 52 -10.33 11.71 16.08
CA THR A 52 -9.29 10.76 16.45
C THR A 52 -8.79 9.99 15.23
N VAL A 53 -7.54 9.55 15.31
CA VAL A 53 -6.85 8.72 14.33
C VAL A 53 -6.67 7.33 14.93
N ASN A 54 -7.35 6.33 14.38
CA ASN A 54 -7.24 4.93 14.81
C ASN A 54 -6.70 4.03 13.69
N THR A 55 -5.95 4.61 12.75
CA THR A 55 -5.41 3.92 11.58
C THR A 55 -4.24 3.04 11.98
N ASP A 56 -4.36 1.72 11.73
CA ASP A 56 -3.23 0.80 11.75
C ASP A 56 -2.30 1.09 10.55
N LEU A 57 -1.04 1.40 10.85
CA LEU A 57 -0.07 1.81 9.84
C LEU A 57 0.24 0.69 8.85
N ASP A 58 0.36 -0.54 9.33
CA ASP A 58 0.72 -1.69 8.50
C ASP A 58 -0.42 -2.03 7.55
N ASP A 59 -1.66 -1.99 8.03
CA ASP A 59 -2.86 -2.21 7.22
C ASP A 59 -3.02 -1.13 6.14
N PHE A 60 -2.83 0.14 6.51
CA PHE A 60 -2.88 1.27 5.57
C PHE A 60 -1.82 1.13 4.48
N LEU A 61 -0.57 0.89 4.87
CA LEU A 61 0.54 0.76 3.93
C LEU A 61 0.44 -0.50 3.06
N THR A 62 -0.04 -1.62 3.62
CA THR A 62 -0.28 -2.85 2.84
C THR A 62 -1.33 -2.60 1.76
N THR A 63 -2.41 -1.92 2.10
CA THR A 63 -3.47 -1.55 1.15
C THR A 63 -2.92 -0.64 0.05
N LYS A 64 -2.18 0.41 0.42
CA LYS A 64 -1.58 1.35 -0.54
C LYS A 64 -0.53 0.70 -1.43
N ALA A 65 0.27 -0.22 -0.89
CA ALA A 65 1.24 -0.98 -1.67
C ALA A 65 0.54 -1.85 -2.73
N LEU A 66 -0.53 -2.56 -2.35
CA LEU A 66 -1.30 -3.37 -3.29
C LEU A 66 -1.98 -2.52 -4.37
N GLU A 67 -2.60 -1.40 -4.00
CA GLU A 67 -3.16 -0.44 -4.96
C GLU A 67 -2.09 0.00 -5.98
N GLY A 68 -0.89 0.34 -5.52
CA GLY A 68 0.23 0.74 -6.37
C GLY A 68 0.69 -0.39 -7.30
N VAL A 69 0.76 -1.63 -6.82
CA VAL A 69 1.10 -2.80 -7.64
C VAL A 69 0.06 -3.01 -8.74
N PHE A 70 -1.23 -2.98 -8.42
CA PHE A 70 -2.29 -3.15 -9.41
C PHE A 70 -2.32 -2.04 -10.44
N LEU A 71 -2.07 -0.79 -10.03
CA LEU A 71 -1.96 0.34 -10.96
C LEU A 71 -0.81 0.14 -11.97
N LYS A 72 0.33 -0.41 -11.53
CA LYS A 72 1.46 -0.73 -12.43
C LYS A 72 1.16 -1.92 -13.33
N LEU A 73 0.52 -2.96 -12.79
CA LEU A 73 0.12 -4.13 -13.55
C LEU A 73 -0.85 -3.76 -14.67
N GLU A 74 -1.86 -2.94 -14.38
CA GLU A 74 -2.81 -2.43 -15.37
C GLU A 74 -2.09 -1.71 -16.53
N GLY A 75 -1.13 -0.84 -16.19
CA GLY A 75 -0.34 -0.12 -17.19
C GLY A 75 0.49 -1.05 -18.08
N GLU A 76 1.14 -2.07 -17.52
CA GLU A 76 1.92 -3.03 -18.30
C GLU A 76 1.05 -3.98 -19.13
N GLU A 77 -0.08 -4.43 -18.57
CA GLU A 77 -1.05 -5.25 -19.30
C GLU A 77 -1.59 -4.49 -20.52
N LEU A 78 -1.94 -3.20 -20.36
CA LEU A 78 -2.43 -2.38 -21.46
C LEU A 78 -1.41 -2.27 -22.61
N LYS A 79 -0.13 -2.12 -22.28
CA LYS A 79 0.96 -2.13 -23.28
C LYS A 79 1.04 -3.47 -24.00
N ILE A 80 1.05 -4.58 -23.27
CA ILE A 80 1.12 -5.94 -23.83
C ILE A 80 -0.07 -6.22 -24.75
N ARG A 81 -1.26 -5.71 -24.43
CA ARG A 81 -2.46 -5.84 -25.28
C ARG A 81 -2.32 -5.08 -26.60
N LYS A 82 -1.79 -3.85 -26.56
CA LYS A 82 -1.75 -2.94 -27.72
C LYS A 82 -0.52 -3.12 -28.61
N GLU A 83 0.60 -3.56 -28.04
CA GLU A 83 1.89 -3.58 -28.72
C GLU A 83 2.45 -5.00 -28.82
N VAL A 84 2.54 -5.54 -30.03
CA VAL A 84 3.11 -6.88 -30.28
C VAL A 84 4.56 -6.96 -29.80
N SER A 85 5.32 -5.87 -29.95
CA SER A 85 6.71 -5.75 -29.48
C SER A 85 6.86 -5.90 -27.96
N ALA A 86 5.82 -5.59 -27.17
CA ALA A 86 5.83 -5.77 -25.72
C ALA A 86 5.68 -7.26 -25.31
N ARG A 87 5.29 -8.15 -26.23
CA ARG A 87 5.13 -9.60 -25.99
C ARG A 87 6.46 -10.34 -26.17
N VAL A 88 7.43 -9.97 -25.34
CA VAL A 88 8.83 -10.40 -25.49
C VAL A 88 9.08 -11.87 -25.11
N THR A 89 8.20 -12.48 -24.31
CA THR A 89 8.34 -13.88 -23.88
C THR A 89 7.37 -14.82 -24.62
N PRO A 90 7.70 -16.12 -24.74
CA PRO A 90 6.78 -17.11 -25.31
C PRO A 90 5.42 -17.15 -24.61
N LEU A 91 5.40 -17.00 -23.28
CA LEU A 91 4.17 -16.96 -22.50
C LEU A 91 3.30 -15.74 -22.87
N LEU A 92 3.89 -14.56 -22.99
CA LEU A 92 3.15 -13.36 -23.38
C LEU A 92 2.59 -13.48 -24.80
N ARG A 93 3.35 -14.06 -25.75
CA ARG A 93 2.85 -14.32 -27.10
C ARG A 93 1.72 -15.35 -27.12
N GLN A 94 1.82 -16.39 -26.31
CA GLN A 94 0.78 -17.41 -26.20
C GLN A 94 -0.52 -16.85 -25.61
N VAL A 95 -0.43 -16.00 -24.57
CA VAL A 95 -1.61 -15.45 -23.88
C VAL A 95 -2.24 -14.29 -24.65
N PHE A 96 -1.44 -13.43 -25.27
CA PHE A 96 -1.92 -12.19 -25.89
C PHE A 96 -1.85 -12.19 -27.42
N GLY A 97 -1.26 -13.21 -28.06
CA GLY A 97 -1.03 -13.27 -29.50
C GLY A 97 -2.30 -13.31 -30.35
N THR A 98 -3.38 -13.89 -29.83
CA THR A 98 -4.68 -13.96 -30.53
C THR A 98 -5.38 -12.60 -30.65
N LEU A 99 -4.89 -11.56 -29.96
CA LEU A 99 -5.46 -10.21 -30.05
C LEU A 99 -5.17 -9.52 -31.39
N ASP A 100 -4.22 -10.05 -32.18
CA ASP A 100 -3.80 -9.45 -33.46
C ASP A 100 -4.54 -10.04 -34.67
N GLU A 101 -5.30 -11.13 -34.52
CA GLU A 101 -5.93 -11.87 -35.63
C GLU A 101 -7.29 -11.27 -36.09
N ASN A 102 -7.48 -9.95 -35.95
CA ASN A 102 -8.65 -9.23 -36.50
C ASN A 102 -8.26 -8.26 -37.61
#